data_AF-A0A8T5TT10-F1
#
_entry.id   AF-A0A8T5TT10-F1
#
_cell.length_a   1.000
_cell.length_b   1.000
_cell.length_c   1.000
_cell.angle_alpha   90.00
_cell.angle_beta   90.00
_cell.angle_gamma   90.00
#
_symmetry.space_group_name_H-M   'P 1'
#
loop_
_entity.id
_entity.type
_entity.pdbx_description
1 polymer ?
#
loop_
_entity_poly.entity_id
_entity_poly.type
_entity_poly.pdbx_seq_one_letter_code
_entity_poly.pdbx_strand_id
1 'polypeptide(L)' 'MTFNVLFIAHAPDADYKKHRSVIETGMYKLYSIVVRTQEEAVQVSKDYLQNESIEAILLCPGFKHGDVAEIF' A
#
# COMPACT_ATOMS: atom_id res chain seq x y z
N MET A 1 3.25 14.46 14.85
CA MET A 1 3.55 13.15 14.25
C MET A 1 2.71 13.08 12.99
N THR A 2 3.32 12.87 11.83
CA THR A 2 2.60 12.77 10.56
C THR A 2 1.89 11.43 10.52
N PHE A 3 0.61 11.40 10.14
CA PHE A 3 -0.14 10.17 10.00
C PHE A 3 0.12 9.59 8.59
N ASN A 4 0.86 8.48 8.56
CA ASN A 4 1.36 7.79 7.39
C ASN A 4 0.42 6.66 6.98
N VAL A 5 -0.07 6.72 5.75
CA VAL A 5 -1.06 5.78 5.22
C VAL A 5 -0.57 5.19 3.92
N LEU A 6 -0.74 3.87 3.78
CA LEU A 6 -0.45 3.15 2.55
C LEU A 6 -1.76 2.79 1.83
N PHE A 7 -1.94 3.28 0.62
CA PHE A 7 -3.00 2.83 -0.29
C PHE A 7 -2.45 1.84 -1.30
N ILE A 8 -3.12 0.68 -1.45
CA ILE A 8 -2.77 -0.36 -2.42
C ILE A 8 -3.97 -0.65 -3.33
N ALA A 9 -3.71 -0.67 -4.64
CA ALA A 9 -4.66 -1.13 -5.66
C ALA A 9 -4.03 -2.21 -6.55
N HIS A 10 -4.88 -3.07 -7.13
CA HIS A 10 -4.45 -4.09 -8.10
C HIS A 10 -4.65 -3.63 -9.54
N ALA A 11 -3.66 -3.84 -10.40
CA ALA A 11 -3.82 -3.78 -11.86
C ALA A 11 -2.89 -4.80 -12.56
N PRO A 12 -3.35 -5.56 -13.57
CA PRO A 12 -2.56 -6.64 -14.18
C PRO A 12 -1.26 -6.19 -14.88
N ASP A 13 -1.19 -4.94 -15.29
CA ASP A 13 -0.06 -4.31 -15.98
C ASP A 13 0.81 -3.46 -15.03
N ALA A 14 0.55 -3.52 -13.72
CA ALA A 14 1.27 -2.71 -12.77
C ALA A 14 2.74 -3.12 -12.61
N ASP A 15 3.60 -2.11 -12.46
CA ASP A 15 4.96 -2.24 -11.95
C ASP A 15 5.03 -1.38 -10.68
N TYR A 16 4.92 -2.00 -9.50
CA TYR A 16 4.82 -1.28 -8.22
C TYR A 16 6.04 -0.39 -7.91
N LYS A 17 7.17 -0.60 -8.60
CA LYS A 17 8.36 0.25 -8.48
C LYS A 17 8.20 1.56 -9.26
N LYS A 18 7.39 1.56 -10.31
CA LYS A 18 7.11 2.73 -11.17
C LYS A 18 5.77 3.38 -10.89
N HIS A 19 4.72 2.58 -10.74
CA HIS A 19 3.33 3.02 -10.58
C HIS A 19 3.02 3.29 -9.11
N ARG A 20 3.59 4.40 -8.62
CA ARG A 20 3.46 4.86 -7.24
C ARG A 20 3.49 6.37 -7.16
N SER A 21 2.85 6.93 -6.14
CA SER A 21 2.94 8.36 -5.84
C SER A 21 2.89 8.61 -4.33
N VAL A 22 3.32 9.82 -3.93
CA VAL A 22 3.30 10.27 -2.55
C VAL A 22 2.63 11.64 -2.49
N ILE A 23 1.65 11.77 -1.61
CA ILE A 23 1.04 13.06 -1.25
C ILE A 23 1.40 13.33 0.20
N GLU A 24 2.06 14.46 0.45
CA GLU A 24 2.50 14.83 1.79
C GLU A 24 2.00 16.22 2.17
N THR A 25 1.50 16.31 3.39
CA THR A 25 1.11 17.55 4.08
C THR A 25 1.81 17.58 5.43
N GLY A 26 1.65 18.68 6.20
CA GLY A 26 2.25 18.77 7.54
C GLY A 26 1.71 17.76 8.56
N MET A 27 0.55 17.13 8.32
CA MET A 27 -0.08 16.20 9.27
C MET A 27 -0.36 14.81 8.69
N TYR A 28 -0.26 14.64 7.37
CA TYR A 28 -0.69 13.42 6.70
C TYR A 28 0.20 13.10 5.51
N LYS A 29 0.59 11.84 5.37
CA LYS A 29 1.37 11.33 4.25
C LYS A 29 0.69 10.09 3.67
N LEU A 30 0.33 10.16 2.39
CA LEU A 30 -0.29 9.08 1.65
C LEU A 30 0.70 8.51 0.65
N TYR A 31 1.07 7.25 0.85
CA TYR A 31 1.70 6.44 -0.18
C TYR A 31 0.59 5.77 -1.00
N SER A 32 0.66 5.86 -2.32
CA SER A 32 -0.26 5.14 -3.20
C SER A 32 0.55 4.28 -4.16
N ILE A 33 0.21 2.99 -4.23
CA ILE A 33 0.97 2.00 -4.98
C ILE A 33 -0.01 1.09 -5.71
N VAL A 34 0.25 0.85 -6.99
CA VAL A 34 -0.48 -0.15 -7.76
C VAL A 34 0.41 -1.38 -7.88
N VAL A 35 -0.09 -2.51 -7.43
CA VAL A 35 0.58 -3.82 -7.48
C VAL A 35 -0.09 -4.71 -8.52
N ARG A 36 0.66 -5.67 -9.04
CA ARG A 36 0.14 -6.62 -10.03
C ARG A 36 -0.38 -7.89 -9.37
N THR A 37 0.27 -8.33 -8.30
CA THR A 37 -0.08 -9.58 -7.63
C THR A 37 -0.28 -9.37 -6.13
N GLN A 38 -0.94 -10.36 -5.51
CA GLN A 38 -1.15 -10.39 -4.08
C GLN A 38 0.17 -10.52 -3.30
N GLU A 39 1.14 -11.27 -3.81
CA GLU A 39 2.47 -11.37 -3.21
C GLU A 39 3.17 -10.01 -3.18
N GLU A 40 3.02 -9.22 -4.24
CA GLU A 40 3.51 -7.84 -4.28
C GLU A 40 2.77 -6.97 -3.24
N ALA A 41 1.45 -7.13 -3.05
CA ALA A 41 0.70 -6.41 -2.00
C ALA A 41 1.24 -6.73 -0.59
N VAL A 42 1.49 -8.00 -0.28
CA VAL A 42 2.02 -8.46 1.01
C VAL A 42 3.44 -7.93 1.22
N GLN A 43 4.30 -8.00 0.20
CA GLN A 43 5.67 -7.51 0.27
C GLN A 43 5.70 -6.00 0.52
N VAL A 44 4.93 -5.23 -0.26
CA VAL A 44 4.83 -3.78 -0.12
C VAL A 44 4.30 -3.41 1.27
N SER A 45 3.27 -4.11 1.77
CA SER A 45 2.73 -3.82 3.11
C SER A 45 3.79 -4.00 4.21
N LYS A 46 4.59 -5.08 4.14
CA LYS A 46 5.68 -5.35 5.09
C LYS A 46 6.79 -4.32 4.99
N ASP A 47 7.21 -3.98 3.78
CA ASP A 47 8.29 -3.02 3.54
C ASP A 47 7.94 -1.63 4.09
N TYR A 48 6.69 -1.19 3.91
CA TYR A 48 6.24 0.11 4.39
C TYR A 48 5.98 0.14 5.89
N LEU A 49 5.52 -0.97 6.47
CA LEU A 49 5.43 -1.09 7.92
C LEU A 49 6.81 -0.98 8.58
N GLN A 50 7.82 -1.62 8.00
CA GLN A 50 9.19 -1.62 8.55
C GLN A 50 9.93 -0.31 8.31
N ASN A 51 9.85 0.26 7.11
CA ASN A 51 10.71 1.37 6.70
C ASN A 51 10.05 2.75 6.81
N GLU A 52 8.72 2.82 6.71
CA GLU A 52 7.98 4.09 6.67
C GLU A 52 7.06 4.28 7.89
N SER A 53 6.97 3.28 8.77
CA SER A 53 6.15 3.29 10.00
C SER A 53 4.72 3.74 9.74
N ILE A 54 4.03 3.08 8.80
CA ILE A 54 2.64 3.40 8.48
C ILE A 54 1.69 3.06 9.64
N GLU A 55 0.69 3.91 9.88
CA GLU A 55 -0.37 3.66 10.87
C GLU A 55 -1.62 2.99 10.27
N ALA A 56 -1.80 3.06 8.95
CA ALA A 56 -2.95 2.47 8.28
C ALA A 56 -2.65 1.98 6.87
N ILE A 57 -3.38 0.94 6.45
CA ILE A 57 -3.42 0.45 5.06
C ILE A 57 -4.85 0.61 4.53
N LEU A 58 -4.98 1.28 3.40
CA LEU A 58 -6.21 1.42 2.62
C LEU A 58 -6.13 0.50 1.40
N LEU A 59 -7.12 -0.37 1.23
CA LEU A 59 -7.16 -1.34 0.13
C LEU A 59 -8.26 -0.95 -0.84
N CYS A 60 -8.00 -1.06 -2.15
CA CYS A 60 -9.05 -0.89 -3.13
C CYS A 60 -10.15 -1.97 -2.95
N PRO A 61 -11.41 -1.71 -3.35
CA PRO A 61 -12.49 -2.69 -3.20
C PRO A 61 -12.30 -4.04 -3.93
N GLY A 62 -11.23 -4.19 -4.72
CA GLY A 62 -10.89 -5.43 -5.42
C GLY A 62 -10.23 -6.50 -4.55
N PHE A 63 -9.76 -6.17 -3.34
CA PHE A 63 -9.21 -7.14 -2.40
C PHE A 63 -10.32 -8.02 -1.82
N LYS A 64 -10.12 -9.35 -1.86
CA LYS A 64 -11.00 -10.33 -1.20
C LYS A 64 -10.61 -10.49 0.26
N HIS A 65 -11.48 -11.08 1.07
CA HIS A 65 -11.19 -11.31 2.49
C HIS A 65 -9.92 -12.15 2.73
N GLY A 66 -9.60 -13.10 1.84
CA GLY A 66 -8.37 -13.90 1.90
C GLY A 66 -7.14 -13.04 1.64
N ASP A 67 -7.20 -12.19 0.62
CA ASP A 67 -6.14 -11.24 0.28
C ASP A 67 -5.85 -10.28 1.46
N VAL A 68 -6.90 -9.82 2.15
CA VAL A 68 -6.73 -8.99 3.35
C VAL A 68 -6.07 -9.79 4.48
N ALA A 69 -6.47 -11.05 4.69
CA ALA A 69 -5.92 -11.89 5.73
C ALA A 69 -4.44 -12.25 5.51
N GLU A 70 -3.94 -12.25 4.28
CA GLU A 70 -2.52 -12.50 3.99
C GLU A 70 -1.60 -11.30 4.27
N ILE A 71 -2.17 -10.09 4.35
CA ILE A 71 -1.44 -8.86 4.66
C ILE A 71 -1.11 -8.78 6.16
N PHE A 72 -1.97 -9.35 7.02
CA PHE A 72 -1.86 -9.30 8.49
C PHE A 72 -1.40 -10.63 9.08
#